data_AF-A0A0F9BVU4-F1
#
_entry.id   AF-A0A0F9BVU4-F1
#
_cell.length_a   1.000
_cell.length_b   1.000
_cell.length_c   1.000
_cell.angle_alpha   90.00
_cell.angle_beta   90.00
_cell.angle_gamma   90.00
#
_symmetry.space_group_name_H-M   'P 1'
#
loop_
_entity.id
_entity.type
_entity.pdbx_description
1 polymer ?
#
loop_
_entity_poly.entity_id
_entity_poly.type
_entity_poly.pdbx_seq_one_letter_code
_entity_poly.pdbx_strand_id
1 'polypeptide(L)'
;MTTERKAIVDKIYYEYGKQNTDFRVVYTYEKNGDTEFSKWIPYLKAQENPELIKKINQREQLKNEIILDQDKGDYKVLIERLKADGLKFYAYSTEDDRARHIHLFFKGLAQLNKLEREKVREFFINRYGCDSAYKIDKKIIPLENVEHWKTGKVKKLIAAVEGENDVEIILKEMPPEAKAVLRVTNFMYNVEQFYLLQPFFYDKANLFWLWKENKWQIVDDTDILNAIDEELNLTGEIVTSTIKNAYLEAFKRIGRKHIPENAKPTWIQFDDEIVDIETDEIFKATPKYFFTNPIPHEVGESDSTPVLDKLFKEWVGEKYVSTIYETLA
;
A
#
# COMPACT_ATOMS: atom_id res chain seq x y z
N MET A 1 9.95 7.70 -42.16
CA MET A 1 9.20 8.24 -41.00
C MET A 1 7.88 7.53 -40.72
N THR A 2 6.96 7.35 -41.68
CA THR A 2 5.65 6.70 -41.42
C THR A 2 5.78 5.26 -40.94
N THR A 3 6.64 4.48 -41.60
CA THR A 3 6.90 3.08 -41.25
C THR A 3 7.51 2.94 -39.85
N GLU A 4 8.32 3.92 -39.44
CA GLU A 4 9.03 3.91 -38.17
C GLU A 4 8.11 4.22 -36.98
N ARG A 5 7.28 5.27 -37.07
CA ARG A 5 6.27 5.55 -36.04
C ARG A 5 5.26 4.41 -35.92
N LYS A 6 4.81 3.85 -37.04
CA LYS A 6 3.94 2.67 -37.01
C LYS A 6 4.62 1.51 -36.27
N ALA A 7 5.86 1.18 -36.63
CA ALA A 7 6.59 0.09 -35.98
C ALA A 7 6.74 0.29 -34.46
N ILE A 8 6.98 1.53 -34.00
CA ILE A 8 7.06 1.84 -32.57
C ILE A 8 5.73 1.58 -31.87
N VAL A 9 4.63 2.13 -32.39
CA VAL A 9 3.31 2.01 -31.75
C VAL A 9 2.80 0.56 -31.84
N ASP A 10 3.06 -0.14 -32.94
CA ASP A 10 2.79 -1.57 -33.10
C ASP A 10 3.56 -2.38 -32.05
N LYS A 11 4.86 -2.12 -31.86
CA LYS A 11 5.67 -2.79 -30.83
C LYS A 11 5.08 -2.59 -29.44
N ILE A 12 4.69 -1.36 -29.11
CA ILE A 12 4.06 -1.04 -27.83
C ILE A 12 2.75 -1.81 -27.65
N TYR A 13 1.91 -1.91 -28.68
CA TYR A 13 0.63 -2.60 -28.60
C TYR A 13 0.75 -4.12 -28.51
N TYR A 14 1.49 -4.73 -29.45
CA TYR A 14 1.56 -6.18 -29.63
C TYR A 14 2.61 -6.82 -28.70
N GLU A 15 3.79 -6.22 -28.56
CA GLU A 15 4.88 -6.83 -27.80
C GLU A 15 4.82 -6.45 -26.31
N TYR A 16 4.70 -5.17 -25.99
CA TYR A 16 4.74 -4.70 -24.60
C TYR A 16 3.37 -4.73 -23.92
N GLY A 17 2.34 -4.24 -24.60
CA GLY A 17 0.98 -4.20 -24.08
C GLY A 17 0.26 -5.54 -24.12
N LYS A 18 0.77 -6.50 -24.92
CA LYS A 18 0.17 -7.82 -25.15
C LYS A 18 -1.32 -7.75 -25.47
N GLN A 19 -1.75 -6.67 -26.11
CA GLN A 19 -3.16 -6.41 -26.43
C GLN A 19 -4.11 -6.40 -25.20
N ASN A 20 -3.58 -6.22 -23.98
CA ASN A 20 -4.38 -6.16 -22.76
C ASN A 20 -5.30 -4.93 -22.72
N THR A 21 -4.98 -3.88 -23.48
CA THR A 21 -5.79 -2.67 -23.60
C THR A 21 -5.58 -2.03 -24.96
N ASP A 22 -6.65 -1.47 -25.54
CA ASP A 22 -6.56 -0.53 -26.65
C ASP A 22 -6.23 0.85 -26.09
N PHE A 23 -4.94 1.09 -25.87
CA PHE A 23 -4.47 2.37 -25.32
C PHE A 23 -4.77 3.50 -26.30
N ARG A 24 -4.90 4.72 -25.77
CA ARG A 24 -5.20 5.89 -26.59
C ARG A 24 -3.92 6.60 -26.98
N VAL A 25 -3.95 7.18 -28.17
CA VAL A 25 -2.89 8.00 -28.75
C VAL A 25 -3.41 9.40 -28.98
N VAL A 26 -2.49 10.36 -28.98
CA VAL A 26 -2.77 11.77 -29.25
C VAL A 26 -1.56 12.39 -29.95
N TYR A 27 -1.82 13.45 -30.70
CA TYR A 27 -0.76 14.27 -31.29
C TYR A 27 -0.95 15.73 -30.95
N THR A 28 0.13 16.49 -30.99
CA THR A 28 0.10 17.95 -30.87
C THR A 28 0.15 18.63 -32.22
N TYR A 29 -0.43 19.82 -32.32
CA TYR A 29 -0.35 20.70 -33.49
C TYR A 29 -0.33 22.16 -33.04
N GLU A 30 0.23 23.04 -33.85
CA GLU A 30 0.21 24.48 -33.58
C GLU A 30 -1.06 25.12 -34.13
N LYS A 31 -1.67 26.00 -33.35
CA LYS A 31 -2.81 26.81 -33.77
C LYS A 31 -2.73 28.18 -33.09
N ASN A 32 -2.62 29.23 -33.90
CA ASN A 32 -2.43 30.61 -33.42
C ASN A 32 -1.19 30.82 -32.53
N GLY A 33 -0.13 30.03 -32.73
CA GLY A 33 1.09 30.09 -31.91
C GLY A 33 1.05 29.26 -30.64
N ASP A 34 -0.10 28.69 -30.28
CA ASP A 34 -0.24 27.79 -29.14
C ASP A 34 -0.15 26.32 -29.58
N THR A 35 0.45 25.49 -28.73
CA THR A 35 0.42 24.03 -28.92
C THR A 35 -0.90 23.47 -28.39
N GLU A 36 -1.75 22.97 -29.30
CA GLU A 36 -2.98 22.26 -28.97
C GLU A 36 -2.78 20.73 -29.09
N PHE A 37 -3.61 19.97 -28.37
CA PHE A 37 -3.67 18.50 -28.46
C PHE A 37 -4.87 18.07 -29.30
N SER A 38 -4.71 17.02 -30.11
CA SER A 38 -5.83 16.36 -30.76
C SER A 38 -6.75 15.69 -29.73
N LYS A 39 -7.93 15.26 -30.16
CA LYS A 39 -8.74 14.34 -29.35
C LYS A 39 -7.98 13.03 -29.16
N TRP A 40 -8.20 12.37 -28.01
CA TRP A 40 -7.76 11.01 -27.77
C TRP A 40 -8.39 10.05 -28.78
N ILE A 41 -7.57 9.20 -29.39
CA ILE A 41 -8.00 8.23 -30.39
C ILE A 41 -7.52 6.85 -29.92
N PRO A 42 -8.39 5.83 -29.84
CA PRO A 42 -7.94 4.46 -29.58
C PRO A 42 -6.95 4.02 -30.66
N TYR A 43 -5.86 3.36 -30.28
CA TYR A 43 -4.79 3.00 -31.21
C TYR A 43 -5.31 2.11 -32.36
N LEU A 44 -6.21 1.17 -32.07
CA LEU A 44 -6.81 0.33 -33.12
C LEU A 44 -7.59 1.11 -34.18
N LYS A 45 -8.11 2.29 -33.84
CA LYS A 45 -8.74 3.20 -34.81
C LYS A 45 -7.71 4.07 -35.52
N ALA A 46 -6.66 4.49 -34.81
CA ALA A 46 -5.59 5.29 -35.40
C ALA A 46 -4.85 4.54 -36.52
N GLN A 47 -4.70 3.21 -36.40
CA GLN A 47 -4.01 2.38 -37.41
C GLN A 47 -4.70 2.36 -38.78
N GLU A 48 -6.00 2.67 -38.84
CA GLU A 48 -6.79 2.74 -40.08
C GLU A 48 -6.42 3.99 -40.91
N ASN A 49 -5.73 4.96 -40.31
CA ASN A 49 -5.36 6.22 -40.96
C ASN A 49 -3.83 6.46 -40.87
N PRO A 50 -3.07 6.13 -41.94
CA PRO A 50 -1.62 6.31 -41.97
C PRO A 50 -1.17 7.75 -41.71
N GLU A 51 -1.93 8.76 -42.14
CA GLU A 51 -1.60 10.17 -41.88
C GLU A 51 -1.73 10.54 -40.41
N LEU A 52 -2.62 9.87 -39.67
CA LEU A 52 -2.76 10.03 -38.24
C LEU A 52 -1.57 9.41 -37.51
N ILE A 53 -1.20 8.17 -37.87
CA ILE A 53 -0.01 7.50 -37.33
C ILE A 53 1.26 8.35 -37.50
N LYS A 54 1.40 9.03 -38.64
CA LYS A 54 2.51 9.96 -38.86
C LYS A 54 2.55 11.11 -37.87
N LYS A 55 1.44 11.51 -37.25
CA LYS A 55 1.37 12.68 -36.35
C LYS A 55 1.52 12.31 -34.88
N ILE A 56 1.19 11.08 -34.48
CA ILE A 56 1.25 10.63 -33.08
C ILE A 56 2.62 10.91 -32.47
N ASN A 57 2.62 11.57 -31.31
CA ASN A 57 3.82 11.81 -30.51
C ASN A 57 3.55 11.68 -29.00
N GLN A 58 2.32 11.35 -28.58
CA GLN A 58 2.03 10.92 -27.21
C GLN A 58 1.10 9.70 -27.19
N ARG A 59 1.16 8.97 -26.08
CA ARG A 59 0.29 7.82 -25.79
C ARG A 59 -0.17 7.83 -24.33
N GLU A 60 -1.20 7.05 -24.07
CA GLU A 60 -1.60 6.65 -22.73
C GLU A 60 -0.62 5.59 -22.18
N GLN A 61 -0.30 5.68 -20.89
CA GLN A 61 0.42 4.64 -20.16
C GLN A 61 -0.37 3.31 -20.23
N LEU A 62 0.33 2.20 -20.47
CA LEU A 62 -0.35 0.90 -20.58
C LEU A 62 -0.80 0.40 -19.20
N LYS A 63 -1.86 -0.41 -19.17
CA LYS A 63 -2.35 -1.00 -17.91
C LYS A 63 -1.36 -1.99 -17.27
N ASN A 64 -0.44 -2.56 -18.03
CA ASN A 64 0.62 -3.42 -17.52
C ASN A 64 1.96 -2.70 -17.35
N GLU A 65 1.96 -1.37 -17.37
CA GLU A 65 3.17 -0.55 -17.35
C GLU A 65 3.24 0.32 -16.10
N ILE A 66 4.43 0.33 -15.47
CA ILE A 66 4.83 1.30 -14.44
C ILE A 66 5.92 2.19 -15.05
N ILE A 67 5.76 3.49 -14.88
CA ILE A 67 6.72 4.49 -15.38
C ILE A 67 7.37 5.16 -14.18
N LEU A 68 8.69 5.11 -14.14
CA LEU A 68 9.49 5.88 -13.20
C LEU A 68 10.00 7.13 -13.92
N ASP A 69 9.49 8.28 -13.51
CA ASP A 69 9.95 9.59 -13.95
C ASP A 69 10.69 10.27 -12.81
N GLN A 70 11.97 10.59 -13.02
CA GLN A 70 12.83 11.14 -11.98
C GLN A 70 13.23 12.57 -12.35
N ASP A 71 12.52 13.54 -11.78
CA ASP A 71 12.80 14.98 -11.97
C ASP A 71 14.10 15.43 -11.31
N LYS A 72 14.49 14.77 -10.20
CA LYS A 72 15.65 15.14 -9.39
C LYS A 72 16.50 13.91 -9.05
N GLY A 73 17.82 14.03 -9.20
CA GLY A 73 18.79 13.01 -8.84
C GLY A 73 19.56 12.43 -10.03
N ASP A 74 20.46 11.50 -9.72
CA ASP A 74 21.23 10.77 -10.72
C ASP A 74 20.47 9.51 -11.16
N TYR A 75 20.00 9.53 -12.40
CA TYR A 75 19.24 8.44 -12.99
C TYR A 75 20.09 7.21 -13.27
N LYS A 76 21.41 7.34 -13.38
CA LYS A 76 22.30 6.19 -13.49
C LYS A 76 22.26 5.38 -12.19
N VAL A 77 22.19 6.05 -11.04
CA VAL A 77 22.00 5.39 -9.74
C VAL A 77 20.65 4.66 -9.70
N LEU A 78 19.58 5.25 -10.24
CA LEU A 78 18.29 4.57 -10.35
C LEU A 78 18.38 3.31 -11.23
N ILE A 79 19.00 3.39 -12.40
CA ILE A 79 19.25 2.23 -13.27
C ILE A 79 20.01 1.12 -12.53
N GLU A 80 21.09 1.44 -11.83
CA GLU A 80 21.89 0.43 -11.11
C GLU A 80 21.10 -0.20 -9.96
N ARG A 81 20.27 0.57 -9.25
CA ARG A 81 19.34 0.02 -8.24
C ARG A 81 18.33 -0.95 -8.87
N LEU A 82 17.74 -0.61 -10.01
CA LEU A 82 16.80 -1.50 -10.70
C LEU A 82 17.47 -2.81 -11.15
N LYS A 83 18.71 -2.74 -11.64
CA LYS A 83 19.51 -3.93 -11.98
C LYS A 83 19.81 -4.78 -10.76
N ALA A 84 20.21 -4.17 -9.64
CA ALA A 84 20.48 -4.87 -8.39
C ALA A 84 19.25 -5.59 -7.85
N ASP A 85 18.07 -4.98 -8.01
CA ASP A 85 16.77 -5.58 -7.67
C ASP A 85 16.30 -6.64 -8.70
N GLY A 86 17.08 -6.91 -9.76
CA GLY A 86 16.80 -7.93 -10.75
C GLY A 86 15.69 -7.58 -11.76
N LEU A 87 15.28 -6.30 -11.82
CA LEU A 87 14.12 -5.85 -12.58
C LEU A 87 14.39 -5.72 -14.08
N LYS A 88 13.33 -5.93 -14.86
CA LYS A 88 13.30 -5.77 -16.32
C LYS A 88 12.75 -4.38 -16.67
N PHE A 89 13.46 -3.65 -17.52
CA PHE A 89 13.10 -2.26 -17.83
C PHE A 89 13.67 -1.75 -19.15
N TYR A 90 13.13 -0.64 -19.63
CA TYR A 90 13.63 0.15 -20.76
C TYR A 90 13.75 1.62 -20.35
N ALA A 91 14.98 2.13 -20.36
CA ALA A 91 15.33 3.47 -19.91
C ALA A 91 15.57 4.40 -21.09
N TYR A 92 14.84 5.52 -21.15
CA TYR A 92 14.94 6.52 -22.20
C TYR A 92 15.32 7.89 -21.64
N SER A 93 16.22 8.57 -22.34
CA SER A 93 16.68 9.93 -22.00
C SER A 93 16.77 10.82 -23.24
N THR A 94 16.61 12.12 -23.06
CA THR A 94 17.02 13.12 -24.05
C THR A 94 18.54 13.32 -24.04
N GLU A 95 19.11 13.88 -25.11
CA GLU A 95 20.58 14.07 -25.24
C GLU A 95 21.21 14.94 -24.15
N ASP A 96 20.41 15.78 -23.47
CA ASP A 96 20.82 16.63 -22.35
C ASP A 96 20.53 16.02 -20.97
N ASP A 97 20.17 14.74 -20.93
CA ASP A 97 19.81 14.02 -19.71
C ASP A 97 18.73 14.72 -18.86
N ARG A 98 17.76 15.40 -19.49
CA ARG A 98 16.70 16.10 -18.75
C ARG A 98 15.41 15.32 -18.59
N ALA A 99 14.93 14.65 -19.64
CA ALA A 99 13.64 13.95 -19.59
C ALA A 99 13.87 12.43 -19.56
N ARG A 100 13.63 11.80 -18.40
CA ARG A 100 14.11 10.45 -18.12
C ARG A 100 12.97 9.54 -17.71
N HIS A 101 12.50 8.71 -18.62
CA HIS A 101 11.46 7.73 -18.31
C HIS A 101 12.05 6.33 -18.27
N ILE A 102 11.78 5.58 -17.21
CA ILE A 102 12.01 4.13 -17.18
C ILE A 102 10.68 3.43 -17.26
N HIS A 103 10.54 2.58 -18.27
CA HIS A 103 9.35 1.78 -18.50
C HIS A 103 9.59 0.38 -17.98
N LEU A 104 8.72 -0.07 -17.07
CA LEU A 104 8.71 -1.44 -16.54
C LEU A 104 7.37 -2.09 -16.88
N PHE A 105 7.43 -3.27 -17.49
CA PHE A 105 6.24 -4.03 -17.86
C PHE A 105 6.04 -5.20 -16.89
N PHE A 106 4.80 -5.42 -16.47
CA PHE A 106 4.44 -6.41 -15.44
C PHE A 106 3.35 -7.37 -15.92
N LYS A 107 3.64 -8.67 -15.83
CA LYS A 107 2.62 -9.71 -15.94
C LYS A 107 1.64 -9.60 -14.76
N GLY A 108 0.34 -9.72 -15.02
CA GLY A 108 -0.71 -9.64 -14.00
C GLY A 108 -1.22 -8.23 -13.68
N LEU A 109 -0.43 -7.18 -13.93
CA LEU A 109 -0.80 -5.80 -13.54
C LEU A 109 -2.03 -5.27 -14.28
N ALA A 110 -2.22 -5.66 -15.55
CA ALA A 110 -3.39 -5.26 -16.32
C ALA A 110 -4.69 -5.94 -15.86
N GLN A 111 -4.59 -7.09 -15.17
CA GLN A 111 -5.72 -7.85 -14.64
C GLN A 111 -6.24 -7.29 -13.32
N LEU A 112 -5.43 -6.49 -12.61
CA LEU A 112 -5.86 -5.79 -11.41
C LEU A 112 -6.96 -4.77 -11.73
N ASN A 113 -7.82 -4.46 -10.76
CA ASN A 113 -8.74 -3.34 -10.92
C ASN A 113 -7.97 -2.00 -10.92
N LYS A 114 -8.64 -0.91 -11.30
CA LYS A 114 -8.00 0.41 -11.41
C LYS A 114 -7.31 0.82 -10.10
N LEU A 115 -8.00 0.72 -8.97
CA LEU A 115 -7.49 1.19 -7.69
C LEU A 115 -6.31 0.35 -7.21
N GLU A 116 -6.38 -0.98 -7.32
CA GLU A 116 -5.27 -1.89 -7.00
C GLU A 116 -4.02 -1.58 -7.84
N ARG A 117 -4.20 -1.39 -9.14
CA ARG A 117 -3.08 -1.04 -10.04
C ARG A 117 -2.46 0.32 -9.70
N GLU A 118 -3.28 1.31 -9.39
CA GLU A 118 -2.78 2.64 -8.98
C GLU A 118 -2.00 2.55 -7.65
N LYS A 119 -2.43 1.72 -6.69
CA LYS A 119 -1.67 1.44 -5.45
C LYS A 119 -0.35 0.72 -5.70
N VAL A 120 -0.33 -0.29 -6.56
CA VAL A 120 0.91 -0.99 -6.96
C VAL A 120 1.90 -0.01 -7.59
N ARG A 121 1.41 0.84 -8.50
CA ARG A 121 2.25 1.88 -9.12
C ARG A 121 2.77 2.89 -8.10
N GLU A 122 1.91 3.37 -7.20
CA GLU A 122 2.30 4.31 -6.16
C GLU A 122 3.38 3.73 -5.24
N PHE A 123 3.18 2.52 -4.74
CA PHE A 123 4.17 1.81 -3.93
C PHE A 123 5.52 1.74 -4.65
N PHE A 124 5.50 1.33 -5.92
CA PHE A 124 6.72 1.16 -6.70
C PHE A 124 7.40 2.50 -7.02
N ILE A 125 6.64 3.52 -7.41
CA ILE A 125 7.13 4.88 -7.67
C ILE A 125 7.79 5.47 -6.41
N ASN A 126 7.15 5.31 -5.25
CA ASN A 126 7.65 5.80 -3.97
C ASN A 126 8.94 5.08 -3.54
N ARG A 127 9.03 3.75 -3.73
CA ARG A 127 10.24 2.96 -3.44
C ARG A 127 11.50 3.51 -4.14
N TYR A 128 11.33 4.07 -5.33
CA TYR A 128 12.42 4.66 -6.11
C TYR A 128 12.47 6.19 -6.08
N GLY A 129 11.62 6.85 -5.29
CA GLY A 129 11.62 8.31 -5.13
C GLY A 129 11.29 9.06 -6.43
N CYS A 130 10.38 8.53 -7.24
CA CYS A 130 9.98 9.09 -8.54
C CYS A 130 8.68 9.91 -8.44
N ASP A 131 8.29 10.60 -9.52
CA ASP A 131 7.08 11.45 -9.55
C ASP A 131 5.79 10.62 -9.40
N SER A 132 5.07 10.86 -8.30
CA SER A 132 3.79 10.21 -7.97
C SER A 132 2.67 10.50 -8.98
N ALA A 133 2.80 11.51 -9.82
CA ALA A 133 1.83 11.81 -10.86
C ALA A 133 1.74 10.73 -11.95
N TYR A 134 2.62 9.72 -11.95
CA TYR A 134 2.60 8.56 -12.86
C TYR A 134 1.89 7.33 -12.29
N LYS A 135 1.25 7.43 -11.11
CA LYS A 135 0.48 6.31 -10.56
C LYS A 135 -0.81 6.02 -11.31
N ILE A 136 -1.39 7.01 -11.99
CA ILE A 136 -2.72 6.93 -12.60
C ILE A 136 -2.73 6.19 -13.96
N ASP A 137 -3.82 5.50 -14.27
CA ASP A 137 -3.97 4.76 -15.55
C ASP A 137 -3.87 5.62 -16.81
N LYS A 138 -4.49 6.79 -16.76
CA LYS A 138 -4.70 7.62 -17.94
C LYS A 138 -3.61 8.67 -18.12
N LYS A 139 -2.41 8.40 -17.59
CA LYS A 139 -1.28 9.31 -17.71
C LYS A 139 -0.87 9.43 -19.19
N ILE A 140 -0.77 10.66 -19.66
CA ILE A 140 -0.20 10.96 -20.97
C ILE A 140 1.32 10.90 -20.88
N ILE A 141 1.94 10.18 -21.80
CA ILE A 141 3.39 10.11 -21.90
C ILE A 141 3.86 10.34 -23.34
N PRO A 142 5.04 10.96 -23.54
CA PRO A 142 5.64 11.10 -24.85
C PRO A 142 5.93 9.72 -25.46
N LEU A 143 5.73 9.60 -26.78
CA LEU A 143 6.08 8.39 -27.51
C LEU A 143 7.61 8.25 -27.60
N GLU A 144 8.11 7.04 -27.42
CA GLU A 144 9.53 6.70 -27.46
C GLU A 144 10.10 6.89 -28.87
N ASN A 145 11.36 7.36 -28.98
CA ASN A 145 12.03 7.65 -30.26
C ASN A 145 11.28 8.64 -31.17
N VAL A 146 10.38 9.45 -30.61
CA VAL A 146 9.73 10.56 -31.32
C VAL A 146 10.09 11.88 -30.65
N GLU A 147 10.13 12.96 -31.43
CA GLU A 147 10.38 14.32 -30.92
C GLU A 147 9.36 14.70 -29.85
N HIS A 148 9.87 15.12 -28.70
CA HIS A 148 9.05 15.59 -27.61
C HIS A 148 8.41 16.93 -27.95
N TRP A 149 7.09 17.01 -27.86
CA TRP A 149 6.32 18.19 -28.27
C TRP A 149 6.75 19.52 -27.63
N LYS A 150 7.23 19.53 -26.37
CA LYS A 150 7.72 20.77 -25.72
C LYS A 150 9.15 21.15 -26.08
N THR A 151 10.01 20.16 -26.34
CA THR A 151 11.47 20.39 -26.37
C THR A 151 12.07 20.17 -27.75
N GLY A 152 11.33 19.54 -28.68
CA GLY A 152 11.83 19.09 -29.98
C GLY A 152 12.86 17.95 -29.87
N LYS A 153 13.25 17.53 -28.67
CA LYS A 153 14.29 16.52 -28.46
C LYS A 153 13.71 15.13 -28.53
N VAL A 154 14.41 14.23 -29.20
CA VAL A 154 14.07 12.81 -29.26
C VAL A 154 14.58 12.10 -28.01
N LYS A 155 13.71 11.33 -27.35
CA LYS A 155 14.12 10.41 -26.29
C LYS A 155 14.72 9.14 -26.91
N LYS A 156 15.98 8.85 -26.60
CA LYS A 156 16.70 7.67 -27.08
C LYS A 156 16.82 6.64 -25.96
N LEU A 157 16.82 5.36 -26.33
CA LEU A 157 17.07 4.27 -25.39
C LEU A 157 18.54 4.35 -24.90
N ILE A 158 18.74 4.38 -23.58
CA ILE A 158 20.07 4.49 -22.97
C ILE A 158 20.46 3.25 -22.14
N ALA A 159 19.48 2.49 -21.65
CA ALA A 159 19.71 1.19 -21.01
C ALA A 159 18.47 0.32 -21.14
N ALA A 160 18.66 -1.00 -21.17
CA ALA A 160 17.56 -1.96 -21.14
C ALA A 160 17.99 -3.26 -20.45
N VAL A 161 17.04 -3.86 -19.75
CA VAL A 161 17.08 -5.24 -19.29
C VAL A 161 15.79 -5.89 -19.79
N GLU A 162 15.87 -6.64 -20.88
CA GLU A 162 14.69 -7.14 -21.58
C GLU A 162 13.91 -8.17 -20.75
N GLY A 163 12.58 -8.17 -20.92
CA GLY A 163 11.65 -9.10 -20.29
C GLY A 163 10.47 -8.40 -19.62
N GLU A 164 9.72 -9.18 -18.84
CA GLU A 164 8.59 -8.72 -18.03
C GLU A 164 8.89 -9.05 -16.56
N ASN A 165 8.38 -8.21 -15.67
CA ASN A 165 8.37 -8.44 -14.23
C ASN A 165 7.06 -9.14 -13.82
N ASP A 166 6.98 -9.68 -12.60
CA ASP A 166 5.76 -10.30 -12.07
C ASP A 166 5.15 -9.42 -10.98
N VAL A 167 3.88 -9.05 -11.14
CA VAL A 167 3.18 -8.20 -10.16
C VAL A 167 3.03 -8.90 -8.80
N GLU A 168 2.99 -10.23 -8.77
CA GLU A 168 2.84 -11.02 -7.54
C GLU A 168 4.03 -10.82 -6.59
N ILE A 169 5.23 -10.54 -7.12
CA ILE A 169 6.41 -10.24 -6.30
C ILE A 169 6.20 -8.92 -5.57
N ILE A 170 5.74 -7.88 -6.28
CA ILE A 170 5.44 -6.58 -5.66
C ILE A 170 4.31 -6.70 -4.65
N LEU A 171 3.24 -7.42 -5.00
CA LEU A 171 2.10 -7.61 -4.11
C LEU A 171 2.49 -8.32 -2.81
N LYS A 172 3.51 -9.18 -2.81
CA LYS A 172 4.03 -9.79 -1.57
C LYS A 172 4.80 -8.79 -0.71
N GLU A 173 5.58 -7.91 -1.34
CA GLU A 173 6.41 -6.90 -0.67
C GLU A 173 5.62 -5.67 -0.18
N MET A 174 4.46 -5.39 -0.78
CA MET A 174 3.60 -4.29 -0.33
C MET A 174 3.18 -4.51 1.13
N PRO A 175 3.19 -3.45 1.95
CA PRO A 175 2.72 -3.56 3.32
C PRO A 175 1.19 -3.76 3.31
N PRO A 176 0.60 -4.42 4.32
CA PRO A 176 -0.82 -4.77 4.33
C PRO A 176 -1.77 -3.59 4.06
N GLU A 177 -1.44 -2.39 4.55
CA GLU A 177 -2.23 -1.16 4.40
C GLU A 177 -2.32 -0.76 2.92
N ALA A 178 -1.26 -1.01 2.15
CA ALA A 178 -1.21 -0.73 0.73
C ALA A 178 -2.02 -1.74 -0.11
N LYS A 179 -2.35 -2.92 0.42
CA LYS A 179 -3.16 -3.95 -0.28
C LYS A 179 -4.65 -3.80 -0.06
N ALA A 180 -5.06 -3.15 1.02
CA ALA A 180 -6.46 -3.00 1.38
C ALA A 180 -7.17 -2.08 0.39
N VAL A 181 -7.74 -2.65 -0.68
CA VAL A 181 -8.61 -1.95 -1.62
C VAL A 181 -10.04 -2.34 -1.31
N LEU A 182 -10.84 -1.34 -0.99
CA LEU A 182 -12.25 -1.53 -0.75
C LEU A 182 -12.93 -1.98 -2.03
N ARG A 183 -13.48 -3.20 -2.01
CA ARG A 183 -14.33 -3.72 -3.07
C ARG A 183 -15.77 -3.53 -2.64
N VAL A 184 -16.47 -2.53 -3.19
CA VAL A 184 -17.84 -2.13 -2.79
C VAL A 184 -18.83 -3.30 -2.73
N THR A 185 -18.60 -4.35 -3.51
CA THR A 185 -19.47 -5.55 -3.57
C THR A 185 -18.95 -6.75 -2.78
N ASN A 186 -17.76 -6.67 -2.17
CA ASN A 186 -17.15 -7.79 -1.45
C ASN A 186 -16.80 -7.41 -0.01
N PHE A 187 -17.85 -7.23 0.79
CA PHE A 187 -17.75 -6.88 2.21
C PHE A 187 -16.89 -7.88 2.99
N MET A 188 -17.03 -9.19 2.73
CA MET A 188 -16.24 -10.23 3.40
C MET A 188 -14.74 -10.04 3.18
N TYR A 189 -14.31 -9.82 1.94
CA TYR A 189 -12.90 -9.56 1.63
C TYR A 189 -12.40 -8.29 2.32
N ASN A 190 -13.16 -7.20 2.27
CA ASN A 190 -12.74 -5.93 2.89
C ASN A 190 -12.58 -6.07 4.40
N VAL A 191 -13.48 -6.81 5.07
CA VAL A 191 -13.42 -7.07 6.51
C VAL A 191 -12.25 -8.00 6.86
N GLU A 192 -11.93 -8.98 6.01
CA GLU A 192 -10.73 -9.80 6.18
C GLU A 192 -9.45 -8.96 6.05
N GLN A 193 -9.39 -8.03 5.09
CA GLN A 193 -8.27 -7.09 4.98
C GLN A 193 -8.19 -6.16 6.19
N PHE A 194 -9.33 -5.66 6.66
CA PHE A 194 -9.40 -4.83 7.87
C PHE A 194 -8.86 -5.58 9.10
N TYR A 195 -9.23 -6.85 9.30
CA TYR A 195 -8.75 -7.65 10.43
C TYR A 195 -7.22 -7.75 10.48
N LEU A 196 -6.55 -7.79 9.33
CA LEU A 196 -5.09 -7.84 9.25
C LEU A 196 -4.42 -6.53 9.73
N LEU A 197 -5.14 -5.41 9.63
CA LEU A 197 -4.67 -4.09 10.06
C LEU A 197 -5.03 -3.84 11.52
N GLN A 198 -6.30 -4.08 11.85
CA GLN A 198 -6.90 -3.77 13.13
C GLN A 198 -7.63 -5.03 13.63
N PRO A 199 -6.96 -5.88 14.44
CA PRO A 199 -7.55 -7.08 14.98
C PRO A 199 -8.82 -6.77 15.78
N PHE A 200 -9.84 -7.57 15.54
CA PHE A 200 -11.15 -7.43 16.17
C PHE A 200 -11.84 -8.79 16.35
N PHE A 201 -12.76 -8.89 17.30
CA PHE A 201 -13.65 -10.05 17.36
C PHE A 201 -15.07 -9.66 17.79
N TYR A 202 -16.00 -10.60 17.60
CA TYR A 202 -17.41 -10.45 17.97
C TYR A 202 -17.83 -11.64 18.82
N ASP A 203 -18.20 -11.37 20.06
CA ASP A 203 -18.39 -12.42 21.05
C ASP A 203 -19.80 -13.03 21.05
N LYS A 204 -20.06 -13.92 22.01
CA LYS A 204 -21.37 -14.56 22.19
C LYS A 204 -22.40 -13.64 22.86
N ALA A 205 -21.95 -12.59 23.56
CA ALA A 205 -22.80 -11.57 24.17
C ALA A 205 -23.23 -10.49 23.17
N ASN A 206 -22.82 -10.61 21.89
CA ASN A 206 -23.09 -9.66 20.82
C ASN A 206 -22.36 -8.32 21.01
N LEU A 207 -21.17 -8.36 21.61
CA LEU A 207 -20.31 -7.20 21.76
C LEU A 207 -19.15 -7.27 20.76
N PHE A 208 -18.82 -6.13 20.18
CA PHE A 208 -17.59 -5.96 19.40
C PHE A 208 -16.43 -5.60 20.32
N TRP A 209 -15.27 -6.15 19.98
CA TRP A 209 -14.02 -5.87 20.67
C TRP A 209 -12.95 -5.50 19.65
N LEU A 210 -12.26 -4.37 19.86
CA LEU A 210 -11.08 -3.95 19.07
C LEU A 210 -9.82 -4.07 19.92
N TRP A 211 -8.72 -4.48 19.29
CA TRP A 211 -7.40 -4.49 19.91
C TRP A 211 -6.78 -3.09 19.79
N LYS A 212 -6.79 -2.31 20.87
CA LYS A 212 -6.24 -0.95 20.90
C LYS A 212 -5.37 -0.77 22.14
N GLU A 213 -4.21 -0.13 21.99
CA GLU A 213 -3.28 0.14 23.10
C GLU A 213 -2.93 -1.15 23.87
N ASN A 214 -2.58 -2.20 23.12
CA ASN A 214 -2.21 -3.52 23.67
C ASN A 214 -3.31 -4.19 24.52
N LYS A 215 -4.58 -3.82 24.39
CA LYS A 215 -5.69 -4.47 25.11
C LYS A 215 -6.95 -4.57 24.26
N TRP A 216 -7.85 -5.46 24.65
CA TRP A 216 -9.18 -5.56 24.06
C TRP A 216 -10.13 -4.56 24.70
N GLN A 217 -10.75 -3.73 23.86
CA GLN A 217 -11.72 -2.71 24.28
C GLN A 217 -13.07 -3.00 23.65
N ILE A 218 -14.16 -2.90 24.44
CA ILE A 218 -15.52 -2.97 23.91
C ILE A 218 -15.76 -1.73 23.06
N VAL A 219 -16.34 -1.94 21.88
CA VAL A 219 -16.72 -0.86 20.98
C VAL A 219 -18.14 -1.07 20.45
N ASP A 220 -18.76 0.00 19.93
CA ASP A 220 -20.08 -0.08 19.32
C ASP A 220 -20.03 -0.13 17.78
N ASP A 221 -21.20 -0.25 17.14
CA ASP A 221 -21.32 -0.27 15.68
C ASP A 221 -20.79 1.02 15.03
N THR A 222 -20.86 2.16 15.72
CA THR A 222 -20.36 3.46 15.23
C THR A 222 -18.84 3.48 15.24
N ASP A 223 -18.22 3.00 16.31
CA ASP A 223 -16.77 2.87 16.42
C ASP A 223 -16.19 1.96 15.32
N ILE A 224 -16.86 0.85 15.02
CA ILE A 224 -16.47 -0.04 13.91
C ILE A 224 -16.51 0.71 12.59
N LEU A 225 -17.57 1.47 12.31
CA LEU A 225 -17.70 2.22 11.06
C LEU A 225 -16.64 3.32 10.94
N ASN A 226 -16.38 4.05 12.02
CA ASN A 226 -15.31 5.05 12.06
C ASN A 226 -13.94 4.41 11.80
N ALA A 227 -13.68 3.24 12.40
CA ALA A 227 -12.43 2.51 12.16
C ALA A 227 -12.31 2.06 10.69
N ILE A 228 -13.39 1.62 10.05
CA ILE A 228 -13.37 1.30 8.61
C ILE A 228 -13.07 2.56 7.79
N ASP A 229 -13.66 3.70 8.14
CA ASP A 229 -13.42 4.97 7.45
C ASP A 229 -11.95 5.40 7.53
N GLU A 230 -11.34 5.25 8.69
CA GLU A 230 -9.92 5.54 8.95
C GLU A 230 -9.00 4.55 8.22
N GLU A 231 -9.18 3.25 8.42
CA GLU A 231 -8.25 2.21 7.94
C GLU A 231 -8.41 1.91 6.44
N LEU A 232 -9.65 1.92 5.93
CA LEU A 232 -9.94 1.62 4.52
C LEU A 232 -10.16 2.87 3.67
N ASN A 233 -10.02 4.07 4.25
CA ASN A 233 -10.20 5.36 3.57
C ASN A 233 -11.58 5.51 2.89
N LEU A 234 -12.67 5.14 3.58
CA LEU A 234 -14.05 5.33 3.08
C LEU A 234 -14.53 6.79 3.13
N THR A 235 -13.70 7.73 3.62
CA THR A 235 -14.06 9.13 3.82
C THR A 235 -14.67 9.76 2.56
N GLY A 236 -15.96 10.09 2.61
CA GLY A 236 -16.67 10.86 1.59
C GLY A 236 -17.75 10.11 0.80
N GLU A 237 -17.85 8.78 0.92
CA GLU A 237 -18.98 8.05 0.33
C GLU A 237 -20.12 7.92 1.34
N ILE A 238 -21.35 8.29 0.94
CA ILE A 238 -22.53 8.06 1.77
C ILE A 238 -22.77 6.55 1.84
N VAL A 239 -22.36 5.93 2.94
CA VAL A 239 -22.68 4.53 3.22
C VAL A 239 -24.18 4.43 3.45
N THR A 240 -24.90 3.94 2.43
CA THR A 240 -26.32 3.63 2.57
C THR A 240 -26.54 2.64 3.72
N SER A 241 -27.70 2.68 4.37
CA SER A 241 -28.04 1.75 5.46
C SER A 241 -27.86 0.28 5.07
N THR A 242 -28.16 -0.07 3.81
CA THR A 242 -27.92 -1.41 3.25
C THR A 242 -26.46 -1.81 3.26
N ILE A 243 -25.56 -0.91 2.82
CA ILE A 243 -24.11 -1.16 2.79
C ILE A 243 -23.57 -1.25 4.22
N LYS A 244 -23.99 -0.34 5.11
CA LYS A 244 -23.66 -0.38 6.55
C LYS A 244 -24.01 -1.73 7.17
N ASN A 245 -25.24 -2.19 6.96
CA ASN A 245 -25.69 -3.48 7.51
C ASN A 245 -24.91 -4.65 6.92
N ALA A 246 -24.56 -4.60 5.63
CA ALA A 246 -23.76 -5.64 4.99
C ALA A 246 -22.34 -5.72 5.58
N TYR A 247 -21.71 -4.57 5.88
CA TYR A 247 -20.44 -4.54 6.60
C TYR A 247 -20.58 -5.08 8.02
N LEU A 248 -21.53 -4.61 8.81
CA LEU A 248 -21.71 -5.08 10.19
C LEU A 248 -21.93 -6.59 10.24
N GLU A 249 -22.71 -7.16 9.32
CA GLU A 249 -22.88 -8.61 9.22
C GLU A 249 -21.58 -9.35 8.81
N ALA A 250 -20.78 -8.78 7.91
CA ALA A 250 -19.47 -9.33 7.56
C ALA A 250 -18.51 -9.29 8.77
N PHE A 251 -18.48 -8.17 9.51
CA PHE A 251 -17.73 -8.01 10.76
C PHE A 251 -18.13 -9.06 11.79
N LYS A 252 -19.43 -9.25 12.08
CA LYS A 252 -19.89 -10.29 13.01
C LYS A 252 -19.42 -11.69 12.60
N ARG A 253 -19.48 -12.01 11.30
CA ARG A 253 -19.07 -13.32 10.77
C ARG A 253 -17.57 -13.56 10.89
N ILE A 254 -16.76 -12.58 10.48
CA ILE A 254 -15.30 -12.67 10.54
C ILE A 254 -14.81 -12.61 11.99
N GLY A 255 -15.36 -11.70 12.80
CA GLY A 255 -15.00 -11.56 14.20
C GLY A 255 -15.27 -12.84 15.01
N ARG A 256 -16.35 -13.57 14.73
CA ARG A 256 -16.63 -14.88 15.35
C ARG A 256 -15.64 -15.98 15.00
N LYS A 257 -14.90 -15.84 13.89
CA LYS A 257 -13.83 -16.79 13.51
C LYS A 257 -12.51 -16.49 14.23
N HIS A 258 -12.36 -15.28 14.77
CA HIS A 258 -11.11 -14.76 15.33
C HIS A 258 -11.23 -14.43 16.82
N ILE A 259 -11.99 -15.25 17.55
CA ILE A 259 -12.11 -15.11 19.01
C ILE A 259 -10.73 -15.38 19.63
N PRO A 260 -10.16 -14.45 20.42
CA PRO A 260 -8.87 -14.64 21.06
C PRO A 260 -8.92 -15.81 22.06
N GLU A 261 -7.77 -16.42 22.29
CA GLU A 261 -7.61 -17.43 23.33
C GLU A 261 -7.71 -16.76 24.72
N ASN A 262 -8.25 -17.48 25.70
CA ASN A 262 -8.21 -16.99 27.07
C ASN A 262 -6.75 -16.95 27.54
N ALA A 263 -6.36 -15.87 28.21
CA ALA A 263 -5.08 -15.80 28.91
C ALA A 263 -4.99 -16.93 29.95
N LYS A 264 -3.78 -17.47 30.15
CA LYS A 264 -3.58 -18.41 31.26
C LYS A 264 -3.80 -17.69 32.60
N PRO A 265 -4.30 -18.37 33.64
CA PRO A 265 -4.45 -17.76 34.96
C PRO A 265 -3.15 -17.24 35.58
N THR A 266 -2.00 -17.74 35.13
CA THR A 266 -0.66 -17.36 35.59
C THR A 266 -0.11 -16.14 34.86
N TRP A 267 -0.82 -15.65 33.83
CA TRP A 267 -0.36 -14.55 33.01
C TRP A 267 -0.89 -13.22 33.54
N ILE A 268 0.03 -12.28 33.72
CA ILE A 268 -0.28 -10.90 34.10
C ILE A 268 0.28 -9.98 33.03
N GLN A 269 -0.56 -9.07 32.53
CA GLN A 269 -0.14 -8.08 31.55
C GLN A 269 0.27 -6.77 32.23
N PHE A 270 1.47 -6.31 31.92
CA PHE A 270 2.11 -5.05 32.32
C PHE A 270 2.35 -4.21 31.08
N ASP A 271 1.53 -3.20 30.87
CA ASP A 271 1.50 -2.36 29.65
C ASP A 271 1.51 -3.20 28.35
N ASP A 272 2.64 -3.26 27.64
CA ASP A 272 2.82 -4.01 26.39
C ASP A 272 3.48 -5.39 26.56
N GLU A 273 3.69 -5.84 27.79
CA GLU A 273 4.34 -7.10 28.15
C GLU A 273 3.43 -8.02 28.97
N ILE A 274 3.60 -9.32 28.81
CA ILE A 274 2.92 -10.37 29.57
C ILE A 274 4.00 -11.17 30.29
N VAL A 275 3.79 -11.36 31.60
CA VAL A 275 4.66 -12.15 32.47
C VAL A 275 3.90 -13.40 32.90
N ASP A 276 4.50 -14.57 32.72
CA ASP A 276 4.01 -15.83 33.29
C ASP A 276 4.64 -16.06 34.66
N ILE A 277 3.86 -15.88 35.74
CA ILE A 277 4.36 -15.90 37.12
C ILE A 277 4.88 -17.28 37.58
N GLU A 278 4.60 -18.34 36.83
CA GLU A 278 5.14 -19.68 37.13
C GLU A 278 6.51 -19.93 36.49
N THR A 279 6.78 -19.31 35.34
CA THR A 279 7.99 -19.59 34.54
C THR A 279 8.95 -18.42 34.45
N ASP A 280 8.54 -17.24 34.93
CA ASP A 280 9.23 -15.95 34.76
C ASP A 280 9.45 -15.57 33.28
N GLU A 281 8.69 -16.15 32.34
CA GLU A 281 8.77 -15.83 30.92
C GLU A 281 8.08 -14.48 30.64
N ILE A 282 8.78 -13.59 29.94
CA ILE A 282 8.27 -12.28 29.52
C ILE A 282 8.15 -12.27 27.99
N PHE A 283 6.98 -11.90 27.48
CA PHE A 283 6.75 -11.77 26.05
C PHE A 283 5.80 -10.61 25.74
N LYS A 284 5.85 -10.07 24.52
CA LYS A 284 5.00 -8.94 24.12
C LYS A 284 3.53 -9.31 24.05
N ALA A 285 2.67 -8.39 24.49
CA ALA A 285 1.23 -8.49 24.35
C ALA A 285 0.85 -8.55 22.86
N THR A 286 -0.03 -9.50 22.52
CA THR A 286 -0.54 -9.67 21.16
C THR A 286 -2.04 -9.86 21.20
N PRO A 287 -2.77 -9.56 20.10
CA PRO A 287 -4.20 -9.81 19.99
C PRO A 287 -4.58 -11.29 20.12
N LYS A 288 -3.62 -12.22 20.14
CA LYS A 288 -3.90 -13.64 20.26
C LYS A 288 -4.64 -13.98 21.56
N TYR A 289 -4.39 -13.22 22.64
CA TYR A 289 -4.89 -13.50 23.97
C TYR A 289 -5.84 -12.41 24.45
N PHE A 290 -6.85 -12.80 25.24
CA PHE A 290 -7.88 -11.90 25.73
C PHE A 290 -7.48 -11.23 27.05
N PHE A 291 -6.97 -10.01 26.97
CA PHE A 291 -6.71 -9.12 28.10
C PHE A 291 -7.47 -7.79 27.95
N THR A 292 -8.07 -7.31 29.02
CA THR A 292 -8.87 -6.07 29.03
C THR A 292 -8.35 -5.00 30.00
N ASN A 293 -7.52 -5.39 30.96
CA ASN A 293 -7.06 -4.51 32.04
C ASN A 293 -5.56 -4.72 32.32
N PRO A 294 -4.68 -4.28 31.41
CA PRO A 294 -3.25 -4.30 31.69
C PRO A 294 -2.93 -3.38 32.87
N ILE A 295 -1.94 -3.78 33.67
CA ILE A 295 -1.36 -2.92 34.70
C ILE A 295 -0.58 -1.83 33.97
N PRO A 296 -0.83 -0.53 34.21
CA PRO A 296 -0.23 0.57 33.45
C PRO A 296 1.20 0.90 33.92
N HIS A 297 2.02 -0.14 34.08
CA HIS A 297 3.41 -0.07 34.52
C HIS A 297 4.22 -1.09 33.74
N GLU A 298 5.48 -0.75 33.43
CA GLU A 298 6.45 -1.68 32.87
C GLU A 298 6.89 -2.71 33.92
N VAL A 299 7.36 -3.87 33.47
CA VAL A 299 7.96 -4.88 34.35
C VAL A 299 9.29 -4.34 34.89
N GLY A 300 9.43 -4.31 36.22
CA GLY A 300 10.66 -3.84 36.87
C GLY A 300 11.82 -4.81 36.70
N GLU A 301 13.06 -4.29 36.65
CA GLU A 301 14.28 -5.10 36.61
C GLU A 301 14.56 -5.86 37.93
N SER A 302 13.86 -5.50 39.01
CA SER A 302 14.01 -6.09 40.32
C SER A 302 12.69 -6.11 41.08
N ASP A 303 12.60 -7.00 42.07
CA ASP A 303 11.57 -7.03 43.10
C ASP A 303 11.69 -5.89 44.12
N SER A 304 12.78 -5.10 44.06
CA SER A 304 12.98 -3.99 44.99
C SER A 304 11.93 -2.91 44.79
N THR A 305 11.37 -2.43 45.89
CA THR A 305 10.35 -1.38 45.88
C THR A 305 10.85 -0.23 46.74
N PRO A 306 11.91 0.49 46.31
CA PRO A 306 12.71 1.35 47.20
C PRO A 306 11.89 2.46 47.89
N VAL A 307 10.81 2.92 47.26
CA VAL A 307 9.88 3.89 47.87
C VAL A 307 9.03 3.25 48.97
N LEU A 308 8.45 2.08 48.72
CA LEU A 308 7.71 1.30 49.74
C LEU A 308 8.63 0.85 50.87
N ASP A 309 9.81 0.32 50.53
CA ASP A 309 10.85 -0.07 51.49
C ASP A 309 11.22 1.10 52.40
N LYS A 310 11.45 2.29 51.82
CA LYS A 310 11.75 3.49 52.59
C LYS A 310 10.58 3.87 53.53
N LEU A 311 9.35 3.86 53.04
CA LEU A 311 8.17 4.19 53.84
C LEU A 311 7.97 3.20 55.00
N PHE A 312 8.13 1.90 54.75
CA PHE A 312 8.01 0.87 55.78
C PHE A 312 9.14 0.97 56.80
N LYS A 313 10.39 1.22 56.36
CA LYS A 313 11.52 1.48 57.26
C LYS A 313 11.26 2.70 58.16
N GLU A 314 10.68 3.77 57.63
CA GLU A 314 10.34 4.98 58.40
C GLU A 314 9.19 4.73 59.39
N TRP A 315 8.20 3.90 59.05
CA TRP A 315 7.04 3.64 59.92
C TRP A 315 7.30 2.65 61.04
N VAL A 316 7.91 1.51 60.74
CA VAL A 316 8.06 0.41 61.71
C VAL A 316 9.52 0.10 62.05
N GLY A 317 10.47 0.76 61.39
CA GLY A 317 11.89 0.43 61.51
C GLY A 317 12.28 -0.77 60.64
N GLU A 318 13.56 -0.86 60.31
CA GLU A 318 14.09 -1.86 59.37
C GLU A 318 13.82 -3.32 59.76
N LYS A 319 13.75 -3.60 61.06
CA LYS A 319 13.48 -4.94 61.60
C LYS A 319 12.09 -5.49 61.23
N TYR A 320 11.11 -4.63 60.95
CA TYR A 320 9.70 -5.03 60.79
C TYR A 320 9.17 -4.90 59.36
N VAL A 321 10.00 -4.52 58.39
CA VAL A 321 9.59 -4.35 56.98
C VAL A 321 9.05 -5.66 56.38
N SER A 322 9.72 -6.79 56.60
CA SER A 322 9.25 -8.12 56.13
C SER A 322 7.85 -8.45 56.67
N THR A 323 7.59 -8.15 57.94
CA THR A 323 6.29 -8.41 58.59
C THR A 323 5.18 -7.56 57.97
N ILE A 324 5.47 -6.33 57.54
CA ILE A 324 4.47 -5.52 56.82
C ILE A 324 4.15 -6.14 55.46
N TYR A 325 5.15 -6.57 54.69
CA TYR A 325 4.89 -7.23 53.41
C TYR A 325 4.04 -8.49 53.58
N GLU A 326 4.32 -9.32 54.59
CA GLU A 326 3.50 -10.49 54.96
C GLU A 326 2.08 -10.14 55.40
N THR A 327 1.83 -8.92 55.88
CA THR A 327 0.50 -8.47 56.30
C THR A 327 -0.31 -7.90 55.13
N LEU A 328 0.37 -7.43 54.06
CA LEU A 328 -0.26 -6.85 52.87
C LEU A 328 -0.49 -7.87 51.76
N ALA A 329 0.35 -8.91 51.68
CA ALA A 329 0.20 -10.05 50.78
C ALA A 329 -0.84 -11.04 51.31
#